data_AF-A0AAV2JZF3-F1
#
_entry.id   AF-A0AAV2JZF3-F1
#
_cell.length_a   1.000
_cell.length_b   1.000
_cell.length_c   1.000
_cell.angle_alpha   90.00
_cell.angle_beta   90.00
_cell.angle_gamma   90.00
#
_symmetry.space_group_name_H-M   'P 1'
#
loop_
_entity.id
_entity.type
_entity.pdbx_description
1 polymer ?
#
loop_
_entity_poly.entity_id
_entity_poly.type
_entity_poly.pdbx_seq_one_letter_code
_entity_poly.pdbx_strand_id
1 'polypeptide(L)'
;MFSKQVRHFTLSPNWSSIFLLQRPEGYWELTPELGTLLNCNISHFADDFLKRKGIASLGLKAHADILKLLATLLVLQLMRLQNTKEGTMLRTLFRLEDGADRPEYWAAVSRAVQWACWADGQYPCVCSRLEIGLSWDSSTKQLLGAESIQPWSPLTGLDLNPRPYRGPMMRC
;
A
#
# COMPACT_ATOMS: atom_id res chain seq x y z
N MET A 1 -17.73 -23.49 6.23
CA MET A 1 -16.55 -23.09 7.03
C MET A 1 -15.44 -22.72 6.05
N PHE A 2 -15.29 -21.44 5.71
CA PHE A 2 -14.21 -20.98 4.84
C PHE A 2 -13.03 -20.58 5.72
N SER A 3 -11.98 -21.40 5.69
CA SER A 3 -10.71 -21.10 6.34
C SER A 3 -10.16 -19.80 5.76
N LYS A 4 -10.12 -18.75 6.61
CA LYS A 4 -9.44 -17.50 6.29
C LYS A 4 -7.94 -17.80 6.19
N GLN A 5 -7.42 -17.85 4.97
CA GLN A 5 -5.97 -17.87 4.74
C GLN A 5 -5.41 -16.48 5.06
N VAL A 6 -5.30 -16.17 6.35
CA VAL A 6 -4.58 -14.98 6.81
C VAL A 6 -3.10 -15.24 6.54
N ARG A 7 -2.49 -14.46 5.66
CA ARG A 7 -1.04 -14.53 5.46
C ARG A 7 -0.36 -14.16 6.78
N HIS A 8 0.49 -15.05 7.29
CA HIS A 8 1.59 -14.61 8.12
C HIS A 8 2.52 -13.79 7.20
N PHE A 9 2.74 -12.51 7.50
CA PHE A 9 3.84 -11.76 6.91
C PHE A 9 5.15 -12.39 7.40
N THR A 10 5.63 -13.42 6.71
CA THR A 10 6.83 -14.18 7.12
C THR A 10 8.14 -13.44 6.84
N LEU A 11 8.09 -12.29 6.17
CA LEU A 11 9.24 -11.44 5.91
C LEU A 11 9.07 -10.14 6.72
N SER A 12 9.97 -9.91 7.67
CA SER A 12 10.13 -8.60 8.31
C SER A 12 10.65 -7.63 7.24
N PRO A 13 9.90 -6.57 6.88
CA PRO A 13 10.36 -5.60 5.90
C PRO A 13 11.64 -4.93 6.39
N ASN A 14 12.58 -4.67 5.49
CA ASN A 14 13.76 -3.89 5.81
C ASN A 14 13.38 -2.39 5.85
N TRP A 15 12.99 -1.91 7.03
CA TRP A 15 12.51 -0.54 7.22
C TRP A 15 13.55 0.51 6.86
N SER A 16 14.83 0.30 7.20
CA SER A 16 15.87 1.27 6.86
C SER A 16 16.03 1.43 5.34
N SER A 17 15.96 0.32 4.57
CA SER A 17 15.92 0.38 3.12
C SER A 17 14.67 1.08 2.58
N ILE A 18 13.49 0.82 3.16
CA ILE A 18 12.25 1.50 2.76
C ILE A 18 12.36 3.01 3.00
N PHE A 19 12.83 3.44 4.17
CA PHE A 19 12.97 4.87 4.50
C PHE A 19 14.08 5.56 3.70
N LEU A 20 15.10 4.84 3.23
CA LEU A 20 16.12 5.38 2.32
C LEU A 20 15.51 5.77 0.95
N LEU A 21 14.43 5.11 0.54
CA LEU A 21 13.70 5.44 -0.69
C LEU A 21 12.71 6.60 -0.52
N GLN A 22 12.51 7.11 0.70
CA GLN A 22 11.59 8.22 0.93
C GLN A 22 12.16 9.51 0.34
N ARG A 23 11.35 10.23 -0.43
CA ARG A 23 11.71 11.55 -0.95
C ARG A 23 11.67 12.61 0.16
N PRO A 24 12.46 13.70 0.05
CA PRO A 24 12.47 14.77 1.06
C PRO A 24 11.08 15.37 1.36
N GLU A 25 10.19 15.38 0.37
CA GLU A 25 8.81 15.85 0.48
C GLU A 25 7.90 14.88 1.28
N GLY A 26 8.35 13.66 1.57
CA GLY A 26 7.67 12.70 2.44
C GLY A 26 7.01 11.51 1.73
N TYR A 27 7.01 11.45 0.40
CA TYR A 27 6.38 10.36 -0.36
C TYR A 27 7.38 9.30 -0.81
N TRP A 28 6.85 8.16 -1.25
CA TRP A 28 7.58 7.13 -1.97
C TRP A 28 7.19 7.10 -3.44
N GLU A 29 8.12 6.68 -4.28
CA GLU A 29 7.85 6.41 -5.69
C GLU A 29 7.57 4.94 -5.90
N LEU A 30 6.67 4.66 -6.84
CA LEU A 30 6.20 3.33 -7.13
C LEU A 30 7.21 2.58 -8.02
N THR A 31 8.34 2.18 -7.44
CA THR A 31 9.47 1.54 -8.15
C THR A 31 9.48 0.01 -7.96
N PRO A 32 10.14 -0.76 -8.85
CA PRO A 32 10.35 -2.20 -8.65
C PRO A 32 11.10 -2.54 -7.36
N GLU A 33 12.03 -1.67 -6.95
CA GLU A 33 12.79 -1.81 -5.70
C GLU A 33 11.85 -1.73 -4.49
N LEU A 34 10.97 -0.72 -4.44
CA LEU A 34 9.96 -0.62 -3.40
C LEU A 34 8.99 -1.81 -3.43
N GLY A 35 8.54 -2.23 -4.62
CA GLY A 35 7.67 -3.41 -4.76
C GLY A 35 8.29 -4.70 -4.21
N THR A 36 9.60 -4.86 -4.38
CA THR A 36 10.35 -5.98 -3.80
C THR A 36 10.37 -5.90 -2.27
N LEU A 37 10.65 -4.73 -1.70
CA LEU A 37 10.66 -4.51 -0.25
C LEU A 37 9.27 -4.70 0.39
N LEU A 38 8.20 -4.34 -0.34
CA LEU A 38 6.82 -4.52 0.08
C LEU A 38 6.27 -5.93 -0.20
N ASN A 39 7.01 -6.77 -0.92
CA ASN A 39 6.57 -8.06 -1.44
C ASN A 39 5.22 -7.97 -2.18
N CYS A 40 5.08 -6.97 -3.06
CA CYS A 40 3.89 -6.67 -3.82
C CYS A 40 4.24 -6.53 -5.31
N ASN A 41 3.50 -7.18 -6.21
CA ASN A 41 3.67 -7.00 -7.65
C ASN A 41 3.03 -5.67 -8.11
N ILE A 42 3.74 -4.60 -7.79
CA ILE A 42 3.29 -3.24 -8.00
C ILE A 42 3.29 -2.85 -9.49
N SER A 43 4.23 -3.38 -10.28
CA SER A 43 4.35 -3.09 -11.71
C SER A 43 3.11 -3.53 -12.48
N HIS A 44 2.63 -4.76 -12.24
CA HIS A 44 1.39 -5.24 -12.87
C HIS A 44 0.15 -4.43 -12.45
N PHE A 45 0.10 -3.95 -11.21
CA PHE A 45 -1.00 -3.08 -10.77
C PHE A 45 -0.97 -1.71 -11.47
N ALA A 46 0.21 -1.07 -11.56
CA ALA A 46 0.32 0.25 -12.17
C ALA A 46 0.20 0.22 -13.71
N ASP A 47 0.97 -0.66 -14.35
CA ASP A 47 1.15 -0.65 -15.80
C ASP A 47 -0.01 -1.32 -16.55
N ASP A 48 -0.69 -2.29 -15.93
CA ASP A 48 -1.82 -2.98 -16.54
C ASP A 48 -3.16 -2.52 -15.95
N PHE A 49 -3.36 -2.64 -14.64
CA PHE A 49 -4.68 -2.37 -14.05
C PHE A 49 -5.05 -0.89 -14.09
N LEU A 50 -4.23 0.00 -13.51
CA LEU A 50 -4.56 1.43 -13.48
C LEU A 50 -4.64 2.02 -14.89
N LYS A 51 -3.77 1.55 -15.80
CA LYS A 51 -3.80 1.93 -17.21
C LYS A 51 -5.14 1.56 -17.87
N ARG A 52 -5.65 0.35 -17.65
CA ARG A 52 -6.99 -0.07 -18.13
C ARG A 52 -8.12 0.74 -17.49
N LYS A 53 -7.95 1.17 -16.24
CA LYS A 53 -8.88 2.05 -15.53
C LYS A 53 -8.76 3.53 -15.92
N GLY A 54 -7.92 3.84 -16.90
CA GLY A 54 -7.86 5.17 -17.49
C GLY A 54 -7.09 6.19 -16.68
N ILE A 55 -6.16 5.78 -15.80
CA ILE A 55 -5.32 6.73 -15.03
C ILE A 55 -4.58 7.73 -15.93
N ALA A 56 -4.19 7.33 -17.13
CA ALA A 56 -3.52 8.20 -18.10
C ALA A 56 -4.41 9.36 -18.59
N SER A 57 -5.75 9.21 -18.55
CA SER A 57 -6.71 10.26 -18.93
C SER A 57 -6.80 11.41 -17.95
N LEU A 58 -6.22 11.28 -16.76
CA LEU A 58 -6.20 12.31 -15.72
C LEU A 58 -5.15 13.39 -15.95
N GLY A 59 -4.25 13.17 -16.92
CA GLY A 59 -3.09 14.02 -17.20
C GLY A 59 -1.83 13.56 -16.48
N LEU A 60 -0.67 13.91 -17.05
CA LEU A 60 0.65 13.41 -16.62
C LEU A 60 0.97 13.70 -15.15
N LYS A 61 0.57 14.88 -14.66
CA LYS A 61 0.78 15.27 -13.26
C LYS A 61 -0.07 14.44 -12.30
N ALA A 62 -1.38 14.35 -12.57
CA ALA A 62 -2.30 13.57 -11.75
C ALA A 62 -1.91 12.10 -11.72
N HIS A 63 -1.53 11.56 -12.88
CA HIS A 63 -0.99 10.22 -13.00
C HIS A 63 0.20 9.98 -12.04
N ALA A 64 1.22 10.83 -12.12
CA ALA A 64 2.41 10.69 -11.28
C ALA A 64 2.10 10.83 -9.79
N ASP A 65 1.27 11.81 -9.42
CA ASP A 65 0.94 12.06 -8.02
C ASP A 65 0.07 10.94 -7.42
N ILE A 66 -0.84 10.34 -8.20
CA ILE A 66 -1.64 9.19 -7.76
C ILE A 66 -0.75 7.96 -7.52
N LEU A 67 0.26 7.71 -8.37
CA LEU A 67 1.20 6.60 -8.15
C LEU A 67 2.04 6.82 -6.88
N LYS A 68 2.46 8.07 -6.61
CA LYS A 68 3.18 8.43 -5.37
C LYS A 68 2.28 8.28 -4.14
N LEU A 69 1.00 8.64 -4.25
CA LEU A 69 0.00 8.42 -3.20
C LEU A 69 -0.18 6.93 -2.92
N LEU A 70 -0.35 6.11 -3.95
CA LEU A 70 -0.42 4.66 -3.83
C LEU A 70 0.80 4.08 -3.12
N ALA A 71 2.01 4.40 -3.57
CA ALA A 71 3.25 3.93 -2.94
C ALA A 71 3.32 4.30 -1.46
N THR A 72 3.00 5.55 -1.13
CA THR A 72 3.02 6.07 0.24
C THR A 72 2.01 5.36 1.13
N LEU A 73 0.79 5.16 0.64
CA LEU A 73 -0.26 4.47 1.40
C LEU A 73 0.08 2.98 1.61
N LEU A 74 0.75 2.32 0.67
CA LEU A 74 1.18 0.93 0.83
C LEU A 74 2.22 0.80 1.95
N VAL A 75 3.20 1.72 2.03
CA VAL A 75 4.19 1.73 3.12
C VAL A 75 3.51 1.95 4.47
N LEU A 76 2.64 2.96 4.58
CA LEU A 76 1.89 3.25 5.81
C LEU A 76 0.99 2.08 6.23
N GLN A 77 0.31 1.44 5.26
CA GLN A 77 -0.53 0.27 5.54
C GLN A 77 0.31 -0.92 6.00
N LEU A 78 1.48 -1.14 5.42
CA LEU A 78 2.40 -2.21 5.85
C LEU A 78 2.87 -1.99 7.28
N MET A 79 3.21 -0.74 7.67
CA MET A 79 3.58 -0.41 9.05
C MET A 79 2.46 -0.77 10.04
N ARG A 80 1.20 -0.45 9.70
CA ARG A 80 0.02 -0.81 10.50
C ARG A 80 -0.16 -2.31 10.61
N LEU A 81 0.01 -3.05 9.50
CA LEU A 81 -0.14 -4.51 9.48
C LEU A 81 0.97 -5.23 10.27
N GLN A 82 2.18 -4.68 10.26
CA GLN A 82 3.34 -5.22 10.98
C GLN A 82 3.41 -4.73 12.44
N ASN A 83 2.48 -3.87 12.87
CA ASN A 83 2.46 -3.28 14.22
C ASN A 83 3.81 -2.65 14.62
N THR A 84 4.46 -1.92 13.71
CA THR A 84 5.65 -1.13 14.07
C THR A 84 5.29 -0.02 15.06
N LYS A 85 6.28 0.57 15.75
CA LYS A 85 6.03 1.65 16.71
C LYS A 85 5.27 2.82 16.09
N GLU A 86 5.66 3.27 14.89
CA GLU A 86 4.95 4.31 14.15
C GLU A 86 3.61 3.78 13.59
N GLY A 87 3.57 2.52 13.19
CA GLY A 87 2.38 1.87 12.66
C GLY A 87 1.21 1.82 13.65
N THR A 88 1.49 1.61 14.93
CA THR A 88 0.46 1.63 15.98
C THR A 88 -0.06 3.05 16.29
N MET A 89 0.72 4.08 15.96
CA MET A 89 0.32 5.49 16.08
C MET A 89 -0.56 5.94 14.90
N LEU A 90 -0.61 5.18 13.79
CA LEU A 90 -1.47 5.45 12.64
C LEU A 90 -2.91 4.98 12.90
N ARG A 91 -3.76 5.91 13.37
CA ARG A 91 -5.20 5.66 13.53
C ARG A 91 -5.87 5.35 12.19
N THR A 92 -5.48 6.08 11.15
CA THR A 92 -5.82 5.81 9.74
C THR A 92 -4.57 6.02 8.89
N LEU A 93 -4.63 5.70 7.59
CA LEU A 93 -3.55 6.02 6.65
C LEU A 93 -3.30 7.52 6.48
N PHE A 94 -4.21 8.36 6.97
CA PHE A 94 -4.19 9.82 6.85
C PHE A 94 -4.14 10.53 8.20
N ARG A 95 -3.93 9.78 9.30
CA ARG A 95 -3.90 10.34 10.64
C ARG A 95 -2.89 9.60 11.50
N LEU A 96 -1.82 10.31 11.83
CA LEU A 96 -0.83 9.93 12.82
C LEU A 96 -1.19 10.64 14.13
N GLU A 97 -1.28 9.90 15.23
CA GLU A 97 -1.48 10.48 16.55
C GLU A 97 -0.14 10.98 17.12
N ASP A 98 -0.17 12.11 17.82
CA ASP A 98 1.01 12.62 18.52
C ASP A 98 1.21 11.86 19.83
N GLY A 99 2.35 11.17 19.93
CA GLY A 99 2.79 10.48 21.14
C GLY A 99 3.84 11.28 21.90
N ALA A 100 3.95 11.01 23.21
CA ALA A 100 5.05 11.52 24.02
C ALA A 100 6.40 10.92 23.60
N ASP A 101 6.39 9.67 23.10
CA ASP A 101 7.55 9.02 22.49
C ASP A 101 7.55 9.25 20.97
N ARG A 102 8.71 9.62 20.43
CA ARG A 102 8.93 9.82 18.99
C ARG A 102 9.93 8.76 18.51
N PRO A 103 9.45 7.62 17.98
CA PRO A 103 10.32 6.57 17.49
C PRO A 103 11.15 7.05 16.29
N GLU A 104 12.15 6.24 15.91
CA GLU A 104 13.19 6.57 14.93
C GLU A 104 12.65 7.18 13.64
N TYR A 105 11.57 6.62 13.08
CA TYR A 105 11.02 7.08 11.80
C TYR A 105 9.81 8.01 11.95
N TRP A 106 9.49 8.49 13.16
CA TRP A 106 8.30 9.30 13.40
C TRP A 106 8.22 10.54 12.51
N ALA A 107 9.32 11.29 12.36
CA ALA A 107 9.35 12.49 11.52
C ALA A 107 9.17 12.17 10.02
N ALA A 108 9.68 11.02 9.58
CA ALA A 108 9.50 10.53 8.22
C ALA A 108 8.03 10.14 7.97
N VAL A 109 7.42 9.40 8.89
CA VAL A 109 6.01 8.99 8.82
C VAL A 109 5.06 10.19 8.91
N SER A 110 5.36 11.16 9.78
CA SER A 110 4.57 12.40 9.91
C SER A 110 4.54 13.18 8.58
N ARG A 111 5.71 13.36 7.93
CA ARG A 111 5.78 13.96 6.58
C ARG A 111 5.02 13.16 5.55
N ALA A 112 5.11 11.82 5.58
CA ALA A 112 4.36 10.96 4.66
C ALA A 112 2.85 11.12 4.80
N VAL A 113 2.35 11.17 6.03
CA VAL A 113 0.92 11.38 6.31
C VAL A 113 0.48 12.77 5.85
N GLN A 114 1.25 13.82 6.14
CA GLN A 114 0.96 15.17 5.66
C GLN A 114 0.91 15.24 4.14
N TRP A 115 1.89 14.63 3.47
CA TRP A 115 1.93 14.56 2.01
C TRP A 115 0.75 13.78 1.44
N ALA A 116 0.41 12.62 2.04
CA ALA A 116 -0.72 11.80 1.61
C ALA A 116 -2.06 12.53 1.75
N CYS A 117 -2.27 13.28 2.84
CA CYS A 117 -3.44 14.14 3.04
C CYS A 117 -3.55 15.22 1.96
N TRP A 118 -2.42 15.86 1.62
CA TRP A 118 -2.40 16.84 0.53
C TRP A 118 -2.77 16.19 -0.80
N ALA A 119 -2.15 15.06 -1.14
CA ALA A 119 -2.36 14.38 -2.42
C ALA A 119 -3.79 13.84 -2.57
N ASP A 120 -4.36 13.22 -1.54
CA ASP A 120 -5.77 12.77 -1.55
C ASP A 120 -6.74 13.95 -1.69
N GLY A 121 -6.41 15.11 -1.10
CA GLY A 121 -7.18 16.35 -1.27
C GLY A 121 -7.10 16.95 -2.67
N GLN A 122 -5.98 16.80 -3.38
CA GLN A 122 -5.86 17.24 -4.78
C GLN A 122 -6.65 16.35 -5.74
N TYR A 123 -6.73 15.05 -5.44
CA TYR A 123 -7.35 14.04 -6.29
C TYR A 123 -8.42 13.26 -5.52
N PRO A 124 -9.55 13.91 -5.18
CA PRO A 124 -10.59 13.25 -4.40
C PRO A 124 -11.18 12.07 -5.17
N CYS A 125 -11.65 11.06 -4.43
CA CYS A 125 -12.35 9.90 -4.97
C CYS A 125 -11.53 9.03 -5.96
N VAL A 126 -10.19 9.08 -5.92
CA VAL A 126 -9.35 8.24 -6.80
C VAL A 126 -9.64 6.74 -6.64
N CYS A 127 -9.86 6.27 -5.41
CA CYS A 127 -10.22 4.87 -5.13
C CYS A 127 -11.45 4.41 -5.91
N SER A 128 -12.52 5.22 -5.94
CA SER A 128 -13.74 4.87 -6.67
C SER A 128 -13.61 5.13 -8.16
N ARG A 129 -12.98 6.24 -8.56
CA ARG A 129 -12.82 6.62 -9.97
C ARG A 129 -11.97 5.64 -10.77
N LEU A 130 -10.89 5.13 -10.18
CA LEU A 130 -10.04 4.11 -10.79
C LEU A 130 -10.49 2.70 -10.42
N GLU A 131 -11.65 2.57 -9.76
CA GLU A 131 -12.22 1.30 -9.31
C GLU A 131 -11.20 0.45 -8.56
N ILE A 132 -10.35 1.06 -7.72
CA ILE A 132 -9.35 0.32 -6.93
C ILE A 132 -10.06 -0.43 -5.80
N GLY A 133 -11.08 0.20 -5.21
CA GLY A 133 -11.89 -0.38 -4.13
C GLY A 133 -12.72 0.67 -3.40
N LEU A 134 -13.37 0.25 -2.31
CA LEU A 134 -14.27 1.11 -1.52
C LEU A 134 -13.53 2.14 -0.67
N SER A 135 -12.29 1.83 -0.24
CA SER A 135 -11.47 2.72 0.57
C SER A 135 -9.98 2.41 0.40
N TRP A 136 -9.14 3.40 0.64
CA TRP A 136 -7.68 3.20 0.63
C TRP A 136 -7.23 2.13 1.62
N ASP A 137 -7.88 2.04 2.78
CA ASP A 137 -7.55 1.07 3.83
C ASP A 137 -7.78 -0.39 3.35
N SER A 138 -8.94 -0.71 2.78
CA SER A 138 -9.18 -2.08 2.28
C SER A 138 -8.37 -2.36 1.01
N SER A 139 -8.29 -1.40 0.09
CA SER A 139 -7.52 -1.55 -1.16
C SER A 139 -6.05 -1.84 -0.89
N THR A 140 -5.41 -1.09 0.02
CA THR A 140 -3.98 -1.31 0.34
C THR A 140 -3.75 -2.63 1.09
N LYS A 141 -4.68 -3.07 1.95
CA LYS A 141 -4.63 -4.41 2.56
C LYS A 141 -4.74 -5.52 1.53
N GLN A 142 -5.64 -5.38 0.54
CA GLN A 142 -5.78 -6.34 -0.55
C GLN A 142 -4.54 -6.36 -1.44
N LEU A 143 -3.96 -5.19 -1.76
CA LEU A 143 -2.73 -5.07 -2.53
C LEU A 143 -1.53 -5.73 -1.83
N LEU A 144 -1.42 -5.56 -0.52
CA LEU A 144 -0.41 -6.22 0.31
C LEU A 144 -0.74 -7.70 0.60
N GLY A 145 -1.89 -8.20 0.13
CA GLY A 145 -2.34 -9.58 0.33
C GLY A 145 -2.75 -9.93 1.77
N ALA A 146 -2.99 -8.92 2.61
CA ALA A 146 -3.46 -9.09 3.98
C ALA A 146 -4.98 -9.33 4.07
N GLU A 147 -5.74 -8.84 3.09
CA GLU A 147 -7.17 -9.08 2.95
C GLU A 147 -7.46 -9.87 1.67
N SER A 148 -8.37 -10.84 1.75
CA SER A 148 -8.79 -11.60 0.55
C SER A 148 -9.53 -10.68 -0.42
N ILE A 149 -9.08 -10.68 -1.68
CA ILE A 149 -9.79 -10.02 -2.77
C ILE A 149 -11.12 -10.76 -2.95
N GLN A 150 -12.23 -10.08 -2.67
CA GLN A 150 -13.56 -10.64 -2.87
C GLN A 150 -13.80 -10.89 -4.36
N PRO A 151 -14.60 -11.88 -4.78
CA PRO A 151 -14.83 -12.19 -6.20
C PRO A 151 -15.42 -11.02 -7.03
N TRP A 152 -16.09 -10.09 -6.34
CA TRP A 152 -16.67 -8.87 -6.91
C TRP A 152 -15.76 -7.64 -6.78
N SER A 153 -14.58 -7.79 -6.18
CA SER A 153 -13.59 -6.71 -6.15
C SER A 153 -13.09 -6.46 -7.56
N PRO A 154 -12.95 -5.19 -7.99
CA PRO A 154 -12.33 -4.88 -9.27
C PRO A 154 -10.89 -5.39 -9.37
N LEU A 155 -10.22 -5.66 -8.25
CA LEU A 155 -8.87 -6.22 -8.19
C LEU A 155 -8.81 -7.73 -8.51
N THR A 156 -9.96 -8.36 -8.79
CA THR A 156 -10.04 -9.79 -9.11
C THR A 156 -9.25 -10.11 -10.39
N GLY A 157 -8.43 -11.16 -10.33
CA GLY A 157 -7.63 -11.61 -11.47
C GLY A 157 -6.27 -10.91 -11.63
N LEU A 158 -5.92 -9.94 -10.77
CA LEU A 158 -4.55 -9.46 -10.68
C LEU A 158 -3.69 -10.52 -9.98
N ASP A 159 -2.66 -11.01 -10.66
CA ASP A 159 -1.59 -11.78 -10.01
C ASP A 159 -0.65 -10.82 -9.26
N LEU A 160 -1.14 -10.30 -8.14
CA LEU A 160 -0.36 -9.41 -7.26
C LEU A 160 0.78 -10.16 -6.55
N ASN A 161 0.90 -11.49 -6.73
CA ASN A 161 1.81 -12.33 -5.98
C ASN A 161 2.55 -13.36 -6.85
N PRO A 162 3.81 -13.12 -7.22
CA PRO A 162 4.57 -14.03 -8.09
C PRO A 162 4.92 -15.39 -7.44
N ARG A 163 4.58 -15.64 -6.16
CA ARG A 163 4.81 -16.95 -5.52
C ARG A 163 3.65 -17.40 -4.62
N PRO A 164 2.84 -18.40 -5.04
CA PRO A 164 2.07 -19.18 -4.09
C PRO A 164 3.02 -20.04 -3.25
N TYR A 165 2.93 -19.96 -1.93
CA TYR A 165 3.62 -20.87 -1.01
C TYR A 165 3.16 -22.31 -1.28
N ARG A 166 4.05 -23.16 -1.81
CA ARG A 166 3.89 -24.62 -1.89
C ARG A 166 4.48 -25.28 -0.64
N GLY A 167 3.84 -25.11 0.50
CA GLY A 167 4.09 -25.97 1.67
C GLY A 167 3.37 -27.32 1.50
N PRO A 168 3.79 -28.37 2.22
CA PRO A 168 3.19 -29.69 2.07
C PRO A 168 1.71 -29.65 2.46
N MET A 169 0.85 -30.00 1.50
CA MET A 169 -0.55 -30.31 1.73
C MET A 169 -0.63 -31.54 2.65
N MET A 170 -0.90 -31.32 3.94
CA MET A 170 -1.51 -32.37 4.75
C MET A 170 -2.94 -32.56 4.25
N ARG A 171 -3.19 -33.72 3.66
CA ARG A 171 -4.53 -34.21 3.38
C ARG A 171 -5.14 -34.62 4.71
N CYS A 172 -6.30 -34.05 5.03
CA CYS A 172 -7.25 -34.70 5.91
C CYS A 172 -8.19 -35.55 5.05
#